data_AF-S7VCW6-F1
#
_entry.id   AF-S7VCW6-F1
#
_cell.length_a   1.000
_cell.length_b   1.000
_cell.length_c   1.000
_cell.angle_alpha   90.00
_cell.angle_beta   90.00
_cell.angle_gamma   90.00
#
_symmetry.space_group_name_H-M   'P 1'
#
loop_
_entity.id
_entity.type
_entity.pdbx_description
1 polymer ?
#
loop_
_entity_poly.entity_id
_entity_poly.type
_entity_poly.pdbx_seq_one_letter_code
_entity_poly.pdbx_strand_id
1 'polypeptide(L)' 'MYSLFIKEVNAFFSNLSAYLITSIFLISLGLIVWVFPGTSVLDYGYADLDPLFSYTPFVLFSCCQPSP' A
#
# COMPACT_ATOMS: atom_id res chain seq x y z
N MET A 1 -4.67 -0.21 29.09
CA MET A 1 -3.73 -0.58 28.01
C MET A 1 -4.32 -0.29 26.63
N TYR A 2 -5.55 -0.72 26.33
CA TYR A 2 -6.25 -0.42 25.05
C TYR A 2 -6.39 1.08 24.70
N SER A 3 -6.63 1.94 25.71
CA SER A 3 -6.79 3.39 25.50
C SER A 3 -5.51 4.10 25.02
N LEU A 4 -4.32 3.59 25.38
CA LEU A 4 -3.05 4.16 24.90
C LEU A 4 -2.82 3.79 23.43
N PHE A 5 -3.06 2.52 23.06
CA PHE A 5 -2.95 2.06 21.68
C PHE A 5 -3.86 2.84 20.73
N ILE A 6 -5.12 3.08 21.11
CA ILE A 6 -6.04 3.87 20.30
C ILE A 6 -5.55 5.32 20.15
N LYS A 7 -4.98 5.90 21.23
CA LYS A 7 -4.48 7.28 21.19
C LYS A 7 -3.31 7.42 20.23
N GLU A 8 -2.36 6.48 20.25
CA GLU A 8 -1.22 6.47 19.35
C GLU A 8 -1.66 6.23 17.90
N VAL A 9 -2.49 5.20 17.65
CA VAL A 9 -3.00 4.90 16.30
C VAL A 9 -3.76 6.10 15.72
N ASN A 10 -4.63 6.73 16.50
CA ASN A 10 -5.36 7.92 16.04
C ASN A 10 -4.42 9.12 15.85
N ALA A 11 -3.35 9.25 16.63
CA ALA A 11 -2.33 10.28 16.40
C ALA A 11 -1.53 10.03 15.11
N PHE A 12 -1.20 8.78 14.78
CA PHE A 12 -0.55 8.41 13.52
C PHE A 12 -1.46 8.69 12.31
N PHE A 13 -2.74 8.28 12.38
CA PHE A 13 -3.71 8.51 11.32
C PHE A 13 -4.22 9.95 11.27
N SER A 14 -4.08 10.77 12.31
CA SER A 14 -4.45 12.20 12.24
C SER A 14 -3.51 13.02 11.35
N ASN A 15 -2.38 12.46 10.90
CA ASN A 15 -1.47 13.13 10.00
C ASN A 15 -1.95 13.01 8.54
N LEU A 16 -2.07 14.14 7.85
CA LEU A 16 -2.50 14.20 6.44
C LEU A 16 -1.63 13.33 5.53
N SER A 17 -0.33 13.23 5.83
CA SER A 17 0.61 12.37 5.10
C SER A 17 0.25 10.89 5.20
N ALA A 18 -0.24 10.41 6.34
CA ALA A 18 -0.57 9.00 6.54
C ALA A 18 -1.75 8.56 5.66
N TYR A 19 -2.77 9.41 5.54
CA TYR A 19 -3.89 9.16 4.62
C TYR A 19 -3.45 9.17 3.16
N LEU A 20 -2.55 10.10 2.78
CA LEU A 20 -2.06 10.21 1.41
C LEU A 20 -1.25 8.96 1.01
N ILE A 21 -0.31 8.55 1.86
CA ILE A 21 0.53 7.36 1.65
C ILE A 21 -0.34 6.11 1.55
N THR A 22 -1.31 5.96 2.46
CA THR A 22 -2.22 4.80 2.48
C THR A 22 -3.05 4.75 1.20
N SER A 23 -3.65 5.86 0.77
CA SER A 23 -4.45 5.92 -0.45
C SER A 23 -3.64 5.54 -1.70
N ILE A 24 -2.45 6.12 -1.86
CA ILE A 24 -1.56 5.86 -3.01
C ILE A 24 -1.09 4.41 -3.00
N PHE A 25 -0.76 3.86 -1.84
CA PHE A 25 -0.35 2.47 -1.67
C PHE A 25 -1.43 1.49 -2.12
N LEU A 26 -2.68 1.67 -1.65
CA LEU A 26 -3.79 0.79 -2.01
C LEU A 26 -4.15 0.90 -3.50
N ILE A 27 -4.19 2.11 -4.06
CA ILE A 27 -4.54 2.33 -5.48
C ILE A 27 -3.47 1.72 -6.38
N SER A 28 -2.19 1.95 -6.09
CA SER A 28 -1.09 1.46 -6.92
C SER A 28 -1.01 -0.05 -6.92
N LEU A 29 -1.09 -0.70 -5.75
CA LEU A 29 -1.10 -2.17 -5.66
C LEU A 29 -2.36 -2.78 -6.26
N GLY A 30 -3.52 -2.15 -6.05
CA GLY A 30 -4.78 -2.60 -6.65
C GLY A 30 -4.71 -2.59 -8.18
N LEU A 31 -4.17 -1.51 -8.77
CA LEU A 31 -3.96 -1.43 -10.21
C LEU A 31 -2.97 -2.49 -10.71
N ILE A 32 -1.84 -2.70 -10.02
CA ILE A 32 -0.81 -3.69 -10.42
C ILE A 32 -1.35 -5.13 -10.38
N VAL A 33 -2.12 -5.49 -9.35
CA VAL A 33 -2.63 -6.85 -9.17
C VAL A 33 -3.84 -7.14 -10.06
N TRP A 34 -4.63 -6.13 -10.42
CA TRP A 34 -5.86 -6.33 -11.20
C TRP A 34 -5.77 -5.91 -12.68
N VAL A 35 -5.09 -4.82 -13.01
CA VAL A 35 -5.22 -4.14 -14.33
C VAL A 35 -4.10 -4.48 -15.32
N PHE A 36 -2.90 -4.89 -14.88
CA PHE A 36 -1.78 -5.13 -15.79
C PHE A 36 -1.71 -6.59 -16.31
N PRO A 37 -1.94 -6.84 -17.63
CA PRO A 37 -1.83 -8.17 -18.21
C PRO A 37 -0.37 -8.64 -18.14
N GLY A 38 -0.11 -9.66 -17.32
CA GLY A 38 1.23 -10.14 -16.94
C GLY A 38 1.41 -10.36 -15.44
N THR A 39 0.69 -9.62 -14.60
CA THR A 39 0.61 -9.80 -13.13
C THR A 39 -0.83 -9.96 -12.63
N SER A 40 -1.81 -9.76 -13.52
CA SER A 40 -3.23 -9.93 -13.21
C SER A 40 -3.57 -11.36 -12.79
N VAL A 41 -4.06 -11.50 -11.56
CA VAL A 41 -4.59 -12.78 -11.01
C VAL A 41 -5.71 -13.36 -11.89
N LEU A 42 -6.47 -12.50 -12.58
CA LEU A 42 -7.57 -12.91 -13.46
C LEU A 42 -7.11 -13.58 -14.76
N ASP A 43 -5.94 -13.20 -15.29
CA ASP A 43 -5.41 -13.72 -16.56
C ASP A 43 -4.48 -14.91 -16.34
N TYR A 44 -3.73 -14.89 -15.23
CA TYR A 44 -2.81 -15.96 -14.84
C TYR A 44 -3.51 -17.25 -14.35
N GLY A 45 -4.80 -17.18 -13.99
CA GLY A 45 -5.60 -18.33 -13.54
C GLY A 45 -5.23 -18.87 -12.15
N TYR A 46 -4.25 -18.26 -11.48
CA TYR A 46 -3.82 -18.57 -10.11
C TYR A 46 -3.71 -17.28 -9.28
N ALA A 47 -4.14 -17.35 -8.03
CA ALA A 47 -4.06 -16.27 -7.07
C ALA A 47 -2.72 -16.29 -6.33
N ASP A 48 -1.68 -15.73 -6.96
CA ASP A 48 -0.37 -15.56 -6.35
C ASP A 48 -0.21 -14.19 -5.68
N LEU A 49 0.42 -14.19 -4.51
CA LEU A 49 0.74 -12.97 -3.74
C LEU A 49 2.15 -12.43 -4.05
N ASP A 50 2.91 -13.12 -4.90
CA ASP A 50 4.24 -12.70 -5.36
C ASP A 50 4.28 -11.26 -5.92
N PRO A 51 3.37 -10.83 -6.83
CA PRO A 51 3.37 -9.45 -7.31
C PRO A 51 3.11 -8.46 -6.17
N LEU A 52 2.24 -8.79 -5.21
CA LEU A 52 1.97 -7.91 -4.08
C LEU A 52 3.25 -7.66 -3.28
N PHE A 53 3.99 -8.69 -2.89
CA PHE A 53 5.20 -8.53 -2.09
C PHE A 53 6.39 -7.95 -2.86
N SER A 54 6.50 -8.24 -4.16
CA SER A 54 7.56 -7.71 -5.01
C SER A 54 7.41 -6.20 -5.24
N TYR A 55 6.18 -5.71 -5.46
CA TYR A 55 5.92 -4.28 -5.72
C TYR A 55 5.71 -3.44 -4.46
N THR A 56 5.32 -4.05 -3.33
CA THR A 56 5.16 -3.36 -2.03
C THR A 56 6.35 -2.48 -1.62
N PRO A 57 7.62 -2.96 -1.61
CA PRO A 57 8.75 -2.13 -1.18
C PRO A 57 8.98 -0.92 -2.10
N PHE A 58 8.74 -1.06 -3.41
CA PHE A 58 8.90 0.05 -4.37
C PHE A 58 7.84 1.14 -4.18
N VAL A 59 6.57 0.74 -3.98
CA VAL A 59 5.47 1.69 -3.78
C VAL A 59 5.64 2.43 -2.44
N LEU A 60 6.00 1.72 -1.37
CA LEU A 60 6.27 2.34 -0.07
C LEU A 60 7.50 3.28 -0.12
N PHE A 61 8.56 2.88 -0.82
CA PHE A 61 9.75 3.72 -0.98
C PHE A 61 9.45 5.01 -1.75
N SER A 62 8.67 4.94 -2.83
CA SER A 62 8.29 6.12 -3.63
C SER A 62 7.50 7.16 -2.84
N CYS A 63 6.72 6.74 -1.85
CA CYS A 63 5.89 7.67 -1.07
C CYS A 63 6.61 8.24 0.17
N CYS A 64 7.69 7.60 0.61
CA CYS A 64 8.47 8.01 1.78
C CYS A 64 9.75 8.79 1.41
N GLN A 65 10.03 9.00 0.12
CA GLN A 65 11.19 9.76 -0.29
C GLN A 65 10.97 11.26 0.01
N PRO A 66 11.85 11.92 0.78
CA PRO A 66 11.81 13.37 0.90
C PRO A 66 12.02 13.96 -0.49
N SER A 67 11.07 14.78 -0.94
CA SER A 67 11.28 15.68 -2.08
C SER A 67 12.52 16.54 -1.77
N PRO A 68 13.49 16.69 -2.69
CA PRO A 68 14.60 17.62 -2.50
C PRO A 68 14.10 19.06 -2.36
#